data_AF-A0A929XRC4-F1
#
_entry.id   AF-A0A929XRC4-F1
#
_cell.length_a   1.000
_cell.length_b   1.000
_cell.length_c   1.000
_cell.angle_alpha   90.00
_cell.angle_beta   90.00
_cell.angle_gamma   90.00
#
_symmetry.space_group_name_H-M   'P 1'
#
loop_
_entity.id
_entity.type
_entity.pdbx_description
1 polymer ?
#
loop_
_entity_poly.entity_id
_entity_poly.type
_entity_poly.pdbx_seq_one_letter_code
_entity_poly.pdbx_strand_id
1 'polypeptide(L)'
;MRPICNIREFSKNEEHLSIKNEIFPDPIYQKGKILEYLQGFNPDCAAGMSLKDEITGQTTDKGVSGYSDEEGSWYWDDRMVYHFEKYNMRLSEDFLDYALSK
;
A
#
# COMPACT_ATOMS: atom_id res chain seq x y z
N MET A 1 8.34 -4.07 -12.15
CA MET A 1 7.82 -3.27 -11.01
C MET A 1 7.69 -4.17 -9.80
N ARG A 2 8.18 -3.74 -8.64
CA ARG A 2 8.06 -4.46 -7.36
C ARG A 2 6.90 -3.88 -6.55
N PRO A 3 6.08 -4.70 -5.86
CA PRO A 3 5.05 -4.16 -4.98
C PRO A 3 5.69 -3.51 -3.76
N ILE A 4 5.04 -2.48 -3.20
CA ILE A 4 5.50 -1.84 -1.95
C ILE A 4 5.30 -2.72 -0.71
N CYS A 5 4.58 -3.84 -0.82
CA CYS A 5 4.35 -4.79 0.27
C CYS A 5 4.10 -6.21 -0.25
N ASN A 6 4.38 -7.22 0.56
CA ASN A 6 4.09 -8.63 0.26
C ASN A 6 2.92 -9.14 1.10
N ILE A 7 1.74 -8.57 0.86
CA ILE A 7 0.50 -8.91 1.57
C ILE A 7 -0.36 -9.82 0.70
N ARG A 8 -0.85 -10.91 1.30
CA ARG A 8 -1.62 -11.94 0.59
C ARG A 8 -2.87 -11.38 -0.07
N GLU A 9 -3.64 -10.58 0.64
CA GLU A 9 -4.90 -10.00 0.16
C GLU A 9 -4.72 -9.06 -1.06
N PHE A 10 -3.51 -8.59 -1.30
CA PHE A 10 -3.17 -7.72 -2.45
C PHE A 10 -2.30 -8.42 -3.50
N SER A 11 -2.02 -9.71 -3.33
CA SER A 11 -1.16 -10.47 -4.23
C SER A 11 -1.82 -11.76 -4.69
N LYS A 12 -1.23 -12.42 -5.69
CA LYS A 12 -1.63 -13.76 -6.13
C LYS A 12 -0.90 -14.88 -5.38
N ASN A 13 -0.05 -14.53 -4.42
CA ASN A 13 0.81 -15.48 -3.72
C ASN A 13 0.22 -15.81 -2.36
N GLU A 14 -0.25 -17.04 -2.20
CA GLU A 14 -0.86 -17.51 -0.95
C GLU A 14 0.15 -17.67 0.20
N GLU A 15 1.45 -17.76 -0.12
CA GLU A 15 2.54 -17.83 0.86
C GLU A 15 2.84 -16.48 1.54
N HIS A 16 2.31 -15.39 1.01
CA HIS A 16 2.43 -14.08 1.66
C HIS A 16 1.63 -14.04 2.96
N LEU A 17 2.08 -13.19 3.89
CA LEU A 17 1.40 -13.02 5.17
C LEU A 17 0.09 -12.25 4.97
N SER A 18 -0.90 -12.59 5.79
CA SER A 18 -2.17 -11.85 5.83
C SER A 18 -1.94 -10.47 6.40
N ILE A 19 -2.65 -9.48 5.86
CA ILE A 19 -2.68 -8.13 6.41
C ILE A 19 -2.96 -8.09 7.91
N LYS A 20 -3.80 -8.99 8.42
CA LYS A 20 -4.17 -9.06 9.84
C LYS A 20 -2.98 -9.41 10.76
N ASN A 21 -1.94 -10.01 10.20
CA ASN A 21 -0.71 -10.35 10.91
C ASN A 21 0.38 -9.28 10.75
N GLU A 22 0.19 -8.35 9.80
CA GLU A 22 1.19 -7.35 9.38
C GLU A 22 0.73 -5.93 9.71
N ILE A 23 -0.03 -5.74 10.78
CA ILE A 23 -0.43 -4.42 11.30
C ILE A 23 0.31 -4.15 12.61
N PHE A 24 0.86 -2.94 12.75
CA PHE A 24 1.60 -2.54 13.95
C PHE A 24 0.80 -1.58 14.83
N PRO A 25 0.71 -1.84 16.15
CA PRO A 25 0.12 -0.87 17.08
C PRO A 25 1.01 0.37 17.25
N ASP A 26 2.32 0.23 17.01
CA ASP A 26 3.29 1.28 17.22
C ASP A 26 3.37 2.27 16.04
N PRO A 27 3.72 3.54 16.30
CA PRO A 27 3.95 4.52 15.24
C PRO A 27 5.08 4.11 14.29
N ILE A 28 4.82 4.23 12.98
CA ILE A 28 5.84 4.03 11.94
C ILE A 28 6.68 5.30 11.80
N TYR A 29 8.00 5.14 11.86
CA TYR A 29 8.95 6.24 11.68
C TYR A 29 8.77 6.93 10.32
N GLN A 30 8.73 8.27 10.32
CA GLN A 30 8.52 9.10 9.12
C GLN A 30 7.28 8.74 8.27
N LYS A 31 6.24 8.15 8.87
CA LYS A 31 4.98 7.79 8.19
C LYS A 31 4.41 8.90 7.29
N GLY A 32 4.45 10.15 7.76
CA GLY A 32 3.95 11.30 7.00
C GLY A 32 4.65 11.46 5.64
N LYS A 33 5.99 11.39 5.61
CA LYS A 33 6.76 11.49 4.37
C LYS A 33 6.50 10.31 3.42
N ILE A 34 6.31 9.11 3.97
CA ILE A 34 5.98 7.93 3.16
C ILE A 34 4.60 8.10 2.52
N LEU A 35 3.63 8.64 3.26
CA LEU A 35 2.30 8.96 2.72
C LEU A 35 2.38 10.07 1.65
N GLU A 36 3.12 11.13 1.91
CA GLU A 36 3.36 12.21 0.93
C GLU A 36 3.97 11.67 -0.36
N TYR A 37 4.95 10.76 -0.24
CA TYR A 37 5.52 10.06 -1.40
C TYR A 37 4.44 9.27 -2.15
N LEU A 38 3.74 8.35 -1.47
CA LEU A 38 2.73 7.47 -2.12
C LEU A 38 1.58 8.23 -2.78
N GLN A 39 1.22 9.40 -2.25
CA GLN A 39 0.11 10.24 -2.70
C GLN A 39 0.53 11.32 -3.71
N GLY A 40 1.83 11.47 -3.96
CA GLY A 40 2.39 12.49 -4.85
C GLY A 40 2.31 12.17 -6.35
N PHE A 41 1.85 10.98 -6.71
CA PHE A 41 1.85 10.47 -8.08
C PHE A 41 0.45 10.52 -8.71
N ASN A 42 0.41 10.71 -10.04
CA ASN A 42 -0.82 10.53 -10.80
C ASN A 42 -1.11 9.03 -11.02
N PRO A 43 -2.37 8.62 -11.07
CA PRO A 43 -2.73 7.22 -11.29
C PRO A 43 -2.41 6.78 -12.74
N ASP A 44 -1.82 5.59 -12.86
CA ASP A 44 -1.57 4.94 -14.15
C ASP A 44 -2.81 4.24 -14.70
N CYS A 45 -3.64 3.72 -13.79
CA CYS A 45 -4.87 3.02 -14.14
C CYS A 45 -5.92 3.09 -13.03
N ALA A 46 -7.15 2.74 -13.40
CA ALA A 46 -8.27 2.58 -12.47
C ALA A 46 -8.84 1.15 -12.61
N ALA A 47 -9.17 0.53 -11.49
CA ALA A 47 -9.82 -0.76 -11.42
C ALA A 47 -11.34 -0.56 -11.29
N GLY A 48 -12.12 -1.41 -11.97
CA GLY A 48 -13.59 -1.42 -11.90
C GLY A 48 -14.12 -2.03 -10.60
N MET A 49 -13.61 -1.60 -9.45
CA MET A 49 -13.99 -2.10 -8.13
C MET A 49 -13.89 -1.01 -7.07
N SER A 50 -14.66 -1.17 -6.00
CA SER A 50 -14.53 -0.36 -4.79
C SER A 50 -13.45 -0.90 -3.87
N LEU A 51 -12.80 -0.01 -3.12
CA LEU A 51 -11.83 -0.38 -2.10
C LEU A 51 -12.53 -1.11 -0.96
N LYS A 52 -12.02 -2.29 -0.63
CA LYS A 52 -12.43 -3.08 0.53
C LYS A 52 -11.40 -2.93 1.63
N ASP A 53 -11.88 -2.68 2.85
CA ASP A 53 -11.10 -2.77 4.07
C ASP A 53 -10.94 -4.25 4.43
N GLU A 54 -9.73 -4.78 4.31
CA GLU A 54 -9.44 -6.20 4.52
C GLU A 54 -9.36 -6.58 6.00
N ILE A 55 -9.30 -5.60 6.91
CA ILE A 55 -9.36 -5.82 8.36
C ILE A 55 -10.81 -6.03 8.79
N THR A 56 -11.70 -5.13 8.38
CA THR A 56 -13.12 -5.14 8.79
C THR A 56 -14.02 -5.95 7.85
N GLY A 57 -13.58 -6.15 6.60
CA GLY A 57 -14.36 -6.77 5.54
C GLY A 57 -15.34 -5.82 4.84
N GLN A 58 -15.42 -4.55 5.26
CA GLN A 58 -16.36 -3.57 4.70
C GLN A 58 -15.85 -2.95 3.41
N THR A 59 -16.77 -2.73 2.46
CA THR A 59 -16.48 -1.99 1.23
C THR A 59 -16.70 -0.50 1.45
N THR A 60 -15.78 0.31 0.96
CA THR A 60 -15.86 1.78 0.99
C THR A 60 -16.50 2.32 -0.29
N ASP A 61 -16.80 3.62 -0.31
CA ASP A 61 -17.29 4.34 -1.50
C ASP A 61 -16.17 4.76 -2.46
N LYS A 62 -14.90 4.55 -2.09
CA LYS A 62 -13.74 4.88 -2.91
C LYS A 62 -13.50 3.83 -3.99
N GLY A 63 -13.12 4.29 -5.18
CA GLY A 63 -12.56 3.43 -6.22
C GLY A 63 -11.15 2.94 -5.88
N VAL A 64 -10.57 2.14 -6.76
CA VAL A 64 -9.17 1.71 -6.65
C VAL A 64 -8.42 2.11 -7.91
N SER A 65 -7.36 2.89 -7.73
CA SER A 65 -6.38 3.25 -8.75
C SER A 65 -5.03 2.62 -8.45
N GLY A 66 -4.30 2.33 -9.52
CA GLY A 66 -2.93 1.83 -9.49
C GLY A 66 -1.94 2.92 -9.86
N TYR A 67 -0.77 2.88 -9.24
CA TYR A 67 0.28 3.88 -9.36
C TYR A 67 1.64 3.22 -9.50
N SER A 68 2.57 3.99 -10.02
CA SER A 68 3.98 3.67 -10.09
C SER A 68 4.82 4.89 -9.78
N ASP A 69 6.06 4.66 -9.36
CA ASP A 69 7.03 5.72 -9.24
C ASP A 69 7.51 6.19 -10.62
N GLU A 70 8.17 7.35 -10.68
CA GLU A 70 8.69 7.93 -11.92
C GLU A 70 9.63 6.98 -12.69
N GLU A 71 10.36 6.12 -11.98
CA GLU A 71 11.29 5.15 -12.56
C GLU A 71 10.61 3.82 -12.96
N GLY A 72 9.34 3.59 -12.59
CA GLY A 72 8.64 2.32 -12.79
C GLY A 72 9.26 1.15 -12.00
N SER A 73 10.05 1.44 -10.97
CA SER A 73 10.66 0.44 -10.10
C SER A 73 9.65 -0.16 -9.12
N TRP A 74 8.70 0.64 -8.67
CA TRP A 74 7.70 0.31 -7.65
C TRP A 74 6.27 0.47 -8.17
N TYR A 75 5.36 -0.33 -7.63
CA TYR A 75 3.93 -0.17 -7.87
C TYR A 75 3.13 -0.33 -6.58
N TRP A 76 2.03 0.40 -6.51
CA TRP A 76 1.05 0.29 -5.44
C TRP A 76 -0.35 0.62 -5.95
N ASP A 77 -1.34 0.41 -5.10
CA ASP A 77 -2.70 0.87 -5.35
C ASP A 77 -3.31 1.48 -4.08
N ASP A 78 -4.48 2.09 -4.24
CA ASP A 78 -5.18 2.76 -3.14
C ASP A 78 -5.45 1.83 -1.94
N ARG A 79 -5.58 0.52 -2.15
CA ARG A 79 -5.80 -0.44 -1.06
C ARG A 79 -4.57 -0.49 -0.17
N MET A 80 -3.37 -0.55 -0.76
CA MET A 80 -2.12 -0.58 0.02
C MET A 80 -1.93 0.71 0.81
N VAL A 81 -2.18 1.87 0.18
CA VAL A 81 -2.07 3.19 0.83
C VAL A 81 -3.07 3.32 1.97
N TYR A 82 -4.34 2.96 1.75
CA TYR A 82 -5.40 3.01 2.76
C TYR A 82 -5.05 2.22 4.01
N HIS A 83 -4.54 0.99 3.85
CA HIS A 83 -4.24 0.14 5.00
C HIS A 83 -2.94 0.56 5.71
N PHE A 84 -1.95 1.07 4.98
CA PHE A 84 -0.78 1.69 5.59
C PHE A 84 -1.18 2.92 6.44
N GLU A 85 -2.01 3.79 5.89
CA GLU A 85 -2.48 5.01 6.56
C GLU A 85 -3.33 4.68 7.79
N LYS A 86 -4.31 3.78 7.65
CA LYS A 86 -5.28 3.51 8.71
C LYS A 86 -4.78 2.54 9.78
N TYR A 87 -3.99 1.54 9.39
CA TYR A 87 -3.65 0.39 10.25
C TYR A 87 -2.17 0.21 10.51
N ASN A 88 -1.30 1.12 10.02
CA ASN A 88 0.15 0.93 10.06
C ASN A 88 0.55 -0.44 9.47
N MET A 89 -0.10 -0.81 8.36
CA MET A 89 0.24 -2.05 7.65
C MET A 89 1.72 -2.04 7.25
N ARG A 90 2.42 -3.17 7.38
CA ARG A 90 3.82 -3.28 6.98
C ARG A 90 4.02 -3.04 5.48
N LEU A 91 4.96 -2.16 5.16
CA LEU A 91 5.55 -2.05 3.82
C LEU A 91 6.89 -2.77 3.79
N SER A 92 7.35 -3.15 2.59
CA SER A 92 8.66 -3.74 2.40
C SER A 92 9.77 -2.79 2.87
N GLU A 93 10.74 -3.28 3.64
CA GLU A 93 11.85 -2.45 4.15
C GLU A 93 12.61 -1.76 3.01
N ASP A 94 12.89 -2.49 1.91
CA ASP A 94 13.51 -1.94 0.70
C ASP A 94 12.73 -0.74 0.11
N PHE A 95 11.40 -0.76 0.21
CA PHE A 95 10.56 0.35 -0.25
C PHE A 95 10.65 1.54 0.71
N LEU A 96 10.65 1.27 2.03
CA LEU A 96 10.78 2.32 3.05
C LEU A 96 12.10 3.08 2.88
N ASP A 97 13.21 2.36 2.75
CA ASP A 97 14.53 2.96 2.52
C ASP A 97 14.57 3.77 1.23
N TYR A 98 13.97 3.23 0.16
CA TYR A 98 13.86 3.92 -1.13
C TYR A 98 13.04 5.21 -1.03
N ALA A 99 11.82 5.14 -0.50
CA ALA A 99 10.91 6.28 -0.41
C ALA A 99 11.46 7.39 0.49
N LEU A 100 12.16 7.04 1.57
CA LEU A 100 12.78 8.01 2.48
C LEU A 100 14.07 8.64 1.93
N SER A 101 14.63 8.08 0.85
CA SER A 101 15.79 8.66 0.14
C SER A 101 15.41 9.67 -0.95
N LYS A 102 14.11 9.82 -1.24
CA LYS A 102 13.56 10.71 -2.26
C LYS A 102 13.16 12.07 -1.69
#